data_AF-A0A5P8WD40-F1
#
_entry.id   AF-A0A5P8WD40-F1
#
_cell.length_a   1.000
_cell.length_b   1.000
_cell.length_c   1.000
_cell.angle_alpha   90.00
_cell.angle_beta   90.00
_cell.angle_gamma   90.00
#
_symmetry.space_group_name_H-M   'P 1'
#
loop_
_entity.id
_entity.type
_entity.pdbx_description
1 polymer ?
#
loop_
_entity_poly.entity_id
_entity_poly.type
_entity_poly.pdbx_seq_one_letter_code
_entity_poly.pdbx_strand_id
1 'polypeptide(L)'
;MSGDARLGEKAVGATTAANYQAVKSVEALNDYTVKINFQEPNPAWSLPFISSNGSIIPRHLFEKYNGSNAREAPANLLPVGTGPYKVVDFKPGDTVVYQQFSF
;
A
#
# COMPACT_ATOMS: atom_id res chain seq x y z
N MET A 1 -4.75 -14.64 -8.22
CA MET A 1 -3.40 -14.89 -7.69
C MET A 1 -3.53 -15.34 -6.24
N SER A 2 -3.28 -16.62 -5.96
CA SER A 2 -3.02 -17.09 -4.60
C SER A 2 -1.59 -16.67 -4.28
N GLY A 3 -1.44 -15.55 -3.60
CA GLY A 3 -0.15 -14.94 -3.33
C GLY A 3 -0.31 -14.10 -2.08
N ASP A 4 -0.19 -14.79 -0.95
CA ASP A 4 0.12 -14.29 0.39
C ASP A 4 0.48 -12.79 0.41
N ALA A 5 -0.56 -11.94 0.49
CA ALA A 5 -0.37 -10.55 0.89
C ALA A 5 0.03 -10.61 2.37
N ARG A 6 1.34 -10.68 2.63
CA ARG A 6 1.93 -10.74 3.98
C ARG A 6 1.80 -9.39 4.66
N LEU A 7 0.57 -9.07 5.04
CA LEU A 7 0.23 -7.84 5.73
C LEU A 7 1.01 -7.78 7.06
N GLY A 8 1.78 -6.70 7.26
CA GLY A 8 2.52 -6.50 8.50
C GLY A 8 3.77 -7.36 8.68
N GLU A 9 4.42 -7.80 7.60
CA GLU A 9 5.70 -8.51 7.68
C GLU A 9 6.77 -7.69 8.43
N LYS A 10 7.30 -8.24 9.53
CA LYS A 10 8.23 -7.53 10.44
C LYS A 10 9.46 -6.96 9.71
N ALA A 11 9.93 -7.63 8.67
CA ALA A 11 11.08 -7.21 7.87
C ALA A 11 10.86 -5.89 7.11
N VAL A 12 9.61 -5.54 6.79
CA VAL A 12 9.26 -4.24 6.17
C VAL A 12 9.40 -3.09 7.16
N GLY A 13 9.17 -3.35 8.46
CA GLY A 13 9.29 -2.35 9.52
C GLY A 13 8.22 -1.24 9.45
N ALA A 14 7.02 -1.55 8.96
CA ALA A 14 5.91 -0.59 8.86
C ALA A 14 5.34 -0.27 10.26
N THR A 15 5.24 1.02 10.58
CA THR A 15 4.67 1.51 11.85
C THR A 15 3.15 1.28 11.94
N THR A 16 2.49 1.05 10.81
CA THR A 16 1.04 0.80 10.69
C THR A 16 0.68 -0.68 10.67
N ALA A 17 1.65 -1.60 10.83
CA ALA A 17 1.41 -3.04 10.76
C ALA A 17 0.30 -3.54 11.70
N ALA A 18 0.16 -2.90 12.87
CA ALA A 18 -0.89 -3.23 13.85
C ALA A 18 -2.31 -3.11 13.27
N ASN A 19 -2.54 -2.16 12.36
CA ASN A 19 -3.86 -1.97 11.75
C ASN A 19 -4.31 -3.20 10.97
N TYR A 20 -3.38 -3.97 10.42
CA TYR A 20 -3.69 -5.11 9.55
C TYR A 20 -3.78 -6.45 10.27
N GLN A 21 -3.45 -6.51 11.57
CA GLN A 21 -3.35 -7.77 12.31
C GLN A 21 -4.65 -8.59 12.30
N ALA A 22 -5.82 -7.95 12.29
CA ALA A 22 -7.09 -8.66 12.26
C ALA A 22 -7.42 -9.33 10.90
N VAL A 23 -6.70 -8.99 9.82
CA VAL A 23 -6.92 -9.56 8.49
C VAL A 23 -6.27 -10.93 8.41
N LYS A 24 -7.07 -11.95 8.10
CA LYS A 24 -6.61 -13.33 7.92
C LYS A 24 -6.07 -13.57 6.51
N SER A 25 -6.77 -13.07 5.50
CA SER A 25 -6.36 -13.18 4.10
C SER A 25 -7.01 -12.13 3.22
N VAL A 26 -6.35 -11.84 2.10
CA VAL A 26 -6.85 -10.99 1.01
C VAL A 26 -6.79 -11.78 -0.28
N GLU A 27 -7.92 -11.91 -0.97
CA GLU A 27 -8.08 -12.71 -2.17
C GLU A 27 -8.59 -11.82 -3.31
N ALA A 28 -7.83 -11.74 -4.40
CA ALA A 28 -8.33 -11.17 -5.65
C ALA A 28 -9.21 -12.22 -6.35
N LEU A 29 -10.53 -12.02 -6.32
CA LEU A 29 -11.49 -12.93 -6.96
C LEU A 29 -11.55 -12.72 -8.47
N ASN A 30 -11.37 -11.48 -8.92
CA ASN A 30 -11.21 -11.07 -10.31
C ASN A 30 -10.57 -9.67 -10.36
N ASP A 31 -10.43 -9.10 -11.55
CA ASP A 31 -9.76 -7.82 -11.79
C ASP A 31 -10.34 -6.63 -11.00
N TYR A 32 -11.62 -6.71 -10.63
CA TYR A 32 -12.35 -5.63 -9.97
C TYR A 32 -12.97 -6.03 -8.63
N THR A 33 -12.65 -7.23 -8.11
CA THR A 33 -13.25 -7.75 -6.87
C THR A 33 -12.19 -8.33 -5.96
N VAL A 34 -12.12 -7.79 -4.74
CA VAL A 34 -11.25 -8.27 -3.67
C VAL A 34 -12.11 -8.74 -2.50
N LYS A 35 -11.81 -9.93 -1.98
CA LYS A 35 -12.40 -10.47 -0.75
C LYS A 35 -11.39 -10.37 0.37
N ILE A 36 -11.81 -9.81 1.50
CA ILE A 36 -11.00 -9.71 2.71
C ILE A 36 -11.65 -10.61 3.76
N ASN A 37 -10.88 -11.55 4.31
CA ASN A 37 -11.33 -12.40 5.40
C ASN A 37 -10.67 -11.92 6.69
N PHE A 38 -11.45 -11.74 7.75
CA PHE A 38 -10.95 -11.40 9.08
C PHE A 38 -10.82 -12.66 9.93
N GLN A 39 -9.94 -12.61 10.94
CA GLN A 39 -9.76 -13.72 11.87
C GLN A 39 -11.02 -13.97 12.72
N GLU A 40 -11.64 -12.89 13.17
CA GLU A 40 -12.85 -12.86 14.01
C GLU A 40 -13.76 -11.70 13.54
N PRO A 41 -15.06 -11.68 13.92
CA PRO A 41 -15.93 -10.52 13.68
C PRO A 41 -15.29 -9.23 14.20
N ASN A 42 -15.09 -8.25 13.31
CA ASN A 42 -14.37 -7.02 13.62
C ASN A 42 -15.22 -5.78 13.29
N PRO A 43 -15.73 -5.04 14.28
CA PRO A 43 -16.51 -3.82 14.03
C PRO A 43 -15.64 -2.69 13.44
N ALA A 44 -14.33 -2.73 13.64
CA ALA A 44 -13.36 -1.78 13.12
C ALA A 44 -12.71 -2.25 11.81
N TRP A 45 -13.40 -3.10 11.04
CA TRP A 45 -12.89 -3.75 9.82
C TRP A 45 -12.32 -2.77 8.78
N SER A 46 -12.82 -1.53 8.74
CA SER A 46 -12.46 -0.54 7.73
C SER A 46 -11.18 0.24 8.06
N LEU A 47 -10.70 0.22 9.31
CA LEU A 47 -9.49 0.95 9.74
C LEU A 47 -8.25 0.75 8.86
N PRO A 48 -7.94 -0.46 8.36
CA PRO A 48 -6.78 -0.67 7.50
C PRO A 48 -6.93 -0.02 6.11
N PHE A 49 -8.16 0.29 5.69
CA PHE A 49 -8.50 0.64 4.31
C PHE A 49 -8.88 2.11 4.12
N ILE A 50 -8.72 2.93 5.17
CA ILE A 50 -9.08 4.35 5.15
C ILE A 50 -7.84 5.23 5.26
N SER A 51 -7.88 6.39 4.58
CA SER A 51 -6.81 7.39 4.62
C SER A 51 -5.44 6.80 4.25
N SER A 52 -4.37 7.29 4.85
CA SER A 52 -2.98 6.85 4.65
C SER A 52 -2.70 5.41 5.08
N ASN A 53 -3.63 4.75 5.78
CA ASN A 53 -3.41 3.39 6.24
C ASN A 53 -3.54 2.37 5.11
N GLY A 54 -4.36 2.65 4.09
CA GLY A 54 -4.82 1.67 3.09
C GLY A 54 -4.63 2.10 1.63
N SER A 55 -3.67 2.99 1.36
CA SER A 55 -3.41 3.44 -0.01
C SER A 55 -3.09 2.27 -0.95
N ILE A 56 -3.77 2.23 -2.09
CA ILE A 56 -3.51 1.23 -3.14
C ILE A 56 -2.29 1.64 -3.96
N ILE A 57 -1.33 0.73 -4.10
CA ILE A 57 -0.07 0.93 -4.84
C ILE A 57 0.04 -0.06 -6.02
N PRO A 58 0.72 0.32 -7.12
CA PRO A 58 0.84 -0.53 -8.31
C PRO A 58 1.77 -1.73 -8.07
N ARG A 59 1.20 -2.94 -8.11
CA ARG A 59 1.95 -4.21 -7.91
C ARG A 59 3.22 -4.29 -8.76
N HIS A 60 3.15 -3.95 -10.04
CA HIS A 60 4.28 -4.10 -10.97
C HIS A 60 5.49 -3.22 -10.63
N LEU A 61 5.34 -2.20 -9.78
CA LEU A 61 6.45 -1.38 -9.28
C LEU A 61 7.01 -1.87 -7.94
N PHE A 62 6.21 -2.57 -7.13
CA PHE A 62 6.54 -2.92 -5.75
C PHE A 62 6.73 -4.41 -5.49
N GLU A 63 6.33 -5.31 -6.40
CA GLU A 63 6.39 -6.76 -6.16
C GLU A 63 7.81 -7.29 -5.89
N LYS A 64 8.83 -6.59 -6.38
CA LYS A 64 10.25 -6.92 -6.14
C LYS A 64 10.83 -6.27 -4.87
N TYR A 65 10.09 -5.36 -4.24
CA TYR A 65 10.50 -4.57 -3.08
C TYR A 65 9.59 -4.87 -1.90
N ASN A 66 9.71 -6.07 -1.34
CA ASN A 66 8.91 -6.53 -0.23
C ASN A 66 9.80 -7.23 0.81
N GLY A 67 9.61 -6.90 2.08
CA GLY A 67 10.51 -7.29 3.17
C GLY A 67 11.60 -6.25 3.42
N SER A 68 12.83 -6.71 3.67
CA SER A 68 13.95 -5.85 4.09
C SER A 68 14.37 -4.81 3.04
N ASN A 69 14.13 -5.10 1.75
CA ASN A 69 14.45 -4.20 0.64
C ASN A 69 13.31 -3.22 0.28
N ALA A 70 12.20 -3.21 1.02
CA ALA A 70 11.02 -2.38 0.70
C ALA A 70 11.35 -0.87 0.57
N ARG A 71 12.35 -0.40 1.32
CA ARG A 71 12.80 1.00 1.28
C ARG A 71 13.54 1.37 0.00
N GLU A 72 14.03 0.40 -0.75
CA GLU A 72 14.82 0.60 -1.97
C GLU A 72 13.95 0.82 -3.22
N ALA A 73 12.62 0.68 -3.11
CA ALA A 73 11.73 0.90 -4.24
C ALA A 73 11.86 2.33 -4.79
N PRO A 74 12.21 2.52 -6.08
CA PRO A 74 12.33 3.87 -6.66
C PRO A 74 11.04 4.68 -6.56
N ALA A 75 9.89 3.99 -6.61
CA ALA A 75 8.57 4.58 -6.45
C ALA A 75 8.30 5.15 -5.04
N ASN A 76 9.16 4.92 -4.04
CA ASN A 76 9.08 5.62 -2.76
C ASN A 76 9.42 7.11 -2.89
N LEU A 77 10.28 7.49 -3.86
CA LEU A 77 10.71 8.87 -4.09
C LEU A 77 9.88 9.55 -5.20
N LEU A 78 9.45 8.78 -6.20
CA LEU A 78 8.60 9.23 -7.30
C LEU A 78 7.32 8.36 -7.33
N PRO A 79 6.36 8.63 -6.43
CA PRO A 79 5.19 7.77 -6.25
C PRO A 79 4.26 7.80 -7.46
N VAL A 80 3.83 6.61 -7.85
CA VAL A 80 2.74 6.38 -8.81
C VAL A 80 1.53 5.92 -8.01
N GLY A 81 0.47 6.73 -8.01
CA GLY A 81 -0.76 6.45 -7.26
C GLY A 81 -2.01 6.92 -8.00
N THR A 82 -3.15 6.77 -7.35
CA THR A 82 -4.49 7.10 -7.90
C THR A 82 -5.08 8.39 -7.34
N GLY A 83 -4.26 9.19 -6.64
CA GLY A 83 -4.66 10.47 -6.06
C GLY A 83 -4.81 11.59 -7.10
N PRO A 84 -5.35 12.76 -6.70
CA PRO A 84 -5.60 13.88 -7.59
C PRO A 84 -4.34 14.66 -8.02
N TYR A 85 -3.16 14.29 -7.52
CA TYR A 85 -1.88 14.91 -7.87
C TYR A 85 -0.79 13.86 -8.08
N LYS A 86 0.18 14.20 -8.92
CA LYS A 86 1.39 13.43 -9.22
C LYS A 86 2.62 14.19 -8.71
N VAL A 87 3.59 13.48 -8.15
CA VAL A 87 4.92 14.08 -7.90
C VAL A 87 5.65 14.19 -9.24
N VAL A 88 6.18 15.37 -9.55
CA VAL A 88 6.94 15.62 -10.80
C VAL A 88 8.40 16.00 -10.55
N ASP A 89 8.75 16.46 -9.34
CA ASP A 89 10.12 16.66 -8.89
C ASP A 89 10.21 16.43 -7.39
N PHE A 90 11.30 15.81 -6.93
CA PHE A 90 11.58 15.61 -5.51
C PHE A 90 13.05 15.85 -5.20
N LYS A 91 13.30 16.84 -4.35
CA LYS A 91 14.62 17.18 -3.79
C LYS A 91 14.58 16.93 -2.28
N PRO A 92 15.15 15.81 -1.80
CA PRO A 92 15.13 15.46 -0.38
C PRO A 92 15.67 16.59 0.50
N GLY A 93 14.90 16.98 1.52
CA GLY A 93 15.25 18.06 2.45
C GLY A 93 15.01 19.48 1.92
N ASP A 94 14.46 19.63 0.71
CA ASP A 94 14.21 20.92 0.07
C ASP A 94 12.77 21.04 -0.43
N THR A 95 12.45 20.41 -1.57
CA THR A 95 11.18 20.65 -2.27
C THR A 95 10.55 19.37 -2.80
N VAL A 96 9.21 19.36 -2.85
CA VAL A 96 8.42 18.38 -3.60
C VAL A 96 7.45 19.16 -4.49
N VAL A 97 7.51 18.93 -5.80
CA VAL A 97 6.63 19.60 -6.76
C VAL A 97 5.56 18.62 -7.22
N TYR A 98 4.31 19.08 -7.18
CA TYR A 98 3.16 18.30 -7.59
C TYR A 98 2.48 18.91 -8.82
N GLN A 99 1.98 18.06 -9.70
CA GLN A 99 1.11 18.43 -10.79
C GLN A 99 -0.27 17.80 -10.60
N GLN A 100 -1.35 18.53 -10.90
CA GLN A 100 -2.70 17.98 -10.89
C GLN A 100 -2.80 16.79 -11.86
N PHE A 101 -3.38 15.70 -11.39
CA PHE A 101 -3.72 14.55 -12.22
C PHE A 101 -4.93 14.93 -13.09
N SER A 102 -4.69 15.20 -14.36
CA SER A 102 -5.75 15.38 -15.36
C SER A 102 -6.18 14.02 -15.88
N PHE A 103 -7.50 13.82 -16.00
CA PHE A 103 -8.14 12.63 -16.56
C PHE A 103 -8.23 12.73 -18.09
#